data_AF-A0A950FJZ7-F1
#
_entry.id   AF-A0A950FJZ7-F1
#
_cell.length_a   1.000
_cell.length_b   1.000
_cell.length_c   1.000
_cell.angle_alpha   90.00
_cell.angle_beta   90.00
_cell.angle_gamma   90.00
#
_symmetry.space_group_name_H-M   'P 1'
#
loop_
_entity.id
_entity.type
_entity.pdbx_description
1 polymer ?
#
loop_
_entity_poly.entity_id
_entity_poly.type
_entity_poly.pdbx_seq_one_letter_code
_entity_poly.pdbx_strand_id
1 'polypeptide(L)' 'MASLDWSQCPAVESVPGKVSGAWVLKGTRMPVSAIFENLEAGASID' A
#
# COMPACT_ATOMS: atom_id res chain seq x y z
N MET A 1 6.55 4.58 -19.67
CA MET A 1 6.81 4.48 -18.22
C MET A 1 6.62 3.02 -17.86
N ALA A 2 7.60 2.37 -17.23
CA ALA A 2 7.40 1.01 -16.74
C ALA A 2 6.30 1.04 -15.66
N SER A 3 5.22 0.30 -15.84
CA SER A 3 4.23 0.08 -14.79
C SER A 3 4.90 -0.72 -13.68
N LEU A 4 4.89 -0.19 -12.45
CA LEU A 4 5.42 -0.90 -11.29
C LEU A 4 4.52 -2.11 -11.01
N ASP A 5 5.07 -3.32 -11.14
CA ASP A 5 4.36 -4.55 -10.78
C ASP A 5 4.48 -4.80 -9.28
N TRP A 6 3.47 -4.33 -8.54
CA TRP A 6 3.37 -4.50 -7.09
C TRP A 6 3.27 -5.95 -6.64
N SER A 7 2.91 -6.89 -7.53
CA SER A 7 2.88 -8.32 -7.18
C SER A 7 4.26 -8.90 -6.86
N GLN A 8 5.33 -8.24 -7.30
CA GLN A 8 6.72 -8.59 -6.99
C GLN A 8 7.19 -8.06 -5.63
N CYS A 9 6.40 -7.23 -4.95
CA CYS A 9 6.78 -6.62 -3.67
C CYS A 9 6.22 -7.43 -2.50
N PRO A 10 7.07 -8.08 -1.66
CA PRO A 10 6.58 -8.94 -0.58
C PRO A 10 5.95 -8.19 0.60
N ALA A 11 6.10 -6.86 0.65
CA ALA A 11 5.57 -6.00 1.71
C ALA A 11 4.09 -5.66 1.55
N VAL A 12 3.52 -5.93 0.37
CA VAL A 12 2.13 -5.60 0.05
C VAL A 12 1.36 -6.83 -0.42
N GLU A 13 0.04 -6.75 -0.38
CA GLU A 13 -0.85 -7.75 -0.94
C GLU A 13 -2.10 -7.09 -1.53
N SER A 14 -2.70 -7.73 -2.53
CA SER A 14 -4.04 -7.39 -3.05
C SER A 14 -4.88 -8.66 -2.99
N VAL A 15 -5.93 -8.63 -2.18
CA VAL A 15 -6.85 -9.76 -1.99
C VAL A 15 -8.26 -9.26 -2.31
N PRO A 16 -9.02 -9.88 -3.23
CA PRO A 16 -10.32 -9.35 -3.69
C PRO A 16 -11.32 -9.00 -2.57
N GLY A 17 -11.33 -9.76 -1.47
CA GLY A 17 -12.19 -9.51 -0.31
C GLY A 17 -11.66 -8.51 0.73
N LYS A 18 -10.45 -7.97 0.53
CA LYS A 18 -9.75 -7.11 1.49
C LYS A 18 -9.61 -5.70 0.92
N VAL A 19 -10.32 -4.75 1.53
CA VAL A 19 -10.35 -3.34 1.09
C VAL A 19 -10.64 -3.25 -0.42
N SER A 20 -11.62 -4.03 -0.88
CA SER A 20 -12.05 -4.09 -2.30
C SER A 20 -10.93 -4.40 -3.30
N GLY A 21 -9.89 -5.13 -2.89
CA GLY A 21 -8.76 -5.48 -3.76
C GLY A 21 -7.68 -4.40 -3.88
N ALA A 22 -7.75 -3.33 -3.10
CA ALA A 22 -6.67 -2.34 -3.04
C ALA A 22 -5.36 -2.98 -2.54
N TRP A 23 -4.23 -2.42 -2.96
CA TRP A 23 -2.92 -2.78 -2.40
C TRP A 23 -2.84 -2.30 -0.95
N VAL A 24 -2.61 -3.23 -0.04
CA VAL A 24 -2.47 -2.98 1.40
C VAL A 24 -1.12 -3.49 1.88
N LEU A 25 -0.62 -2.96 3.01
CA LEU A 25 0.52 -3.60 3.68
C LEU A 25 0.14 -5.00 4.13
N LYS A 26 0.99 -5.97 3.81
CA LYS A 26 0.75 -7.39 4.05
C LYS A 26 0.38 -7.64 5.51
N GLY A 27 -0.70 -8.38 5.74
CA GLY A 27 -1.21 -8.70 7.08
C GLY A 27 -2.03 -7.59 7.74
N THR A 28 -2.16 -6.41 7.11
CA THR A 28 -2.93 -5.28 7.66
C THR A 28 -4.08 -4.89 6.73
N ARG A 29 -5.04 -4.08 7.17
CA ARG A 29 -6.03 -3.43 6.27
C ARG A 29 -5.60 -2.02 5.86
N MET A 30 -4.35 -1.62 6.12
CA MET A 30 -3.85 -0.29 5.80
C MET A 30 -3.50 -0.20 4.31
N PRO A 31 -4.17 0.66 3.53
CA PRO A 31 -3.82 0.90 2.13
C PRO A 31 -2.40 1.45 2.00
N VAL A 32 -1.72 1.10 0.90
CA VAL A 32 -0.42 1.70 0.56
C VAL A 32 -0.55 3.21 0.35
N SER A 33 -1.69 3.69 -0.18
CA SER A 33 -1.94 5.12 -0.36
C SER A 33 -1.87 5.90 0.94
N ALA A 34 -2.33 5.31 2.05
CA ALA A 34 -2.33 5.95 3.35
C ALA A 34 -0.92 6.34 3.81
N ILE A 35 0.12 5.62 3.42
CA ILE A 35 1.51 6.01 3.73
C ILE A 35 1.83 7.35 3.08
N PHE A 36 1.53 7.49 1.78
CA PHE A 36 1.79 8.72 1.04
C PHE A 36 0.91 9.87 1.50
N GLU A 37 -0.37 9.62 1.78
CA GLU A 37 -1.29 10.60 2.37
C GLU A 37 -0.77 11.12 3.71
N ASN A 38 -0.23 10.24 4.57
CA ASN A 38 0.38 10.65 5.84
C ASN A 38 1.65 11.47 5.63
N LEU A 39 2.52 11.08 4.69
CA LEU A 39 3.72 11.85 4.36
C LEU A 39 3.36 13.25 3.81
N GLU A 40 2.33 13.34 2.97
CA GLU A 40 1.78 14.61 2.48
C GLU A 40 1.19 15.46 3.61
N ALA A 41 0.61 14.82 4.64
CA ALA A 41 0.12 15.46 5.85
C ALA A 41 1.22 15.85 6.86
N GLY A 42 2.49 15.55 6.56
CA GLY A 42 3.64 15.94 7.39
C GLY A 42 4.11 14.88 8.38
N ALA A 43 3.70 13.61 8.22
CA ALA A 43 4.31 12.51 8.97
C ALA A 43 5.78 12.33 8.57
N SER A 44 6.60 11.94 9.55
CA SER A 44 8.03 11.70 9.39
C SER A 44 8.37 10.20 9.55
N ILE A 45 9.55 9.83 9.05
CA ILE A 45 10.09 8.46 9.09
C ILE A 45 11.33 8.52 10.00
N ASP A 46 11.10 8.61 11.30
CA ASP A 46 12.12 8.83 12.34
C ASP A 46 12.01 7.81 13.48
#